data_AF-A0A381T390-F1
#
_entry.id   AF-A0A381T390-F1
#
_cell.length_a   1.000
_cell.length_b   1.000
_cell.length_c   1.000
_cell.angle_alpha   90.00
_cell.angle_beta   90.00
_cell.angle_gamma   90.00
#
_symmetry.space_group_name_H-M   'P 1'
#
loop_
_entity.id
_entity.type
_entity.pdbx_description
1 polymer ?
#
loop_
_entity_poly.entity_id
_entity_poly.type
_entity_poly.pdbx_seq_one_letter_code
_entity_poly.pdbx_strand_id
1 'polypeptide(L)'
;VVKNEPRTEWRVNWTVLRALVSFIQYREKLMPTNEKFEIRGINHLALVCRDMKKTVDFYSGVLGLPLTKTIELPHGAGQHFFFDIGKGDSLAFFWFPNAAESQPGITHAEALVGHGDITSAHASMNHVAFDVPEDKIEEYQQKLKAAGVEITDVVNHDDSETQSSPSITDTTFVRSIYFKDPDGILLEFAAWTRDMNEQDVNCEPRSVNQA
;
A
#
# COMPACT_ATOMS: atom_id res chain seq x y z
N VAL A 1 -13.90 -54.25 -25.15
CA VAL A 1 -13.48 -52.98 -25.79
C VAL A 1 -12.92 -52.08 -24.70
N VAL A 2 -11.60 -52.02 -24.57
CA VAL A 2 -10.90 -50.95 -23.82
C VAL A 2 -9.67 -50.64 -24.66
N LYS A 3 -9.68 -49.49 -25.35
CA LYS A 3 -8.54 -48.98 -26.11
C LYS A 3 -7.66 -48.21 -25.14
N ASN A 4 -6.39 -48.59 -25.03
CA ASN A 4 -5.38 -47.82 -24.30
C ASN A 4 -4.99 -46.59 -25.13
N GLU A 5 -5.23 -45.39 -24.59
CA GLU A 5 -4.69 -44.14 -25.14
C GLU A 5 -3.23 -43.92 -24.71
N PRO A 6 -2.39 -43.31 -25.57
CA PRO A 6 -0.99 -43.07 -25.25
C PRO A 6 -0.82 -41.88 -24.28
N ARG A 7 -0.04 -42.09 -23.21
CA ARG A 7 0.38 -41.01 -22.30
C ARG A 7 1.26 -40.02 -23.05
N THR A 8 0.86 -38.76 -23.07
CA THR A 8 1.70 -37.64 -23.53
C THR A 8 2.80 -37.36 -22.50
N GLU A 9 4.06 -37.58 -22.90
CA GLU A 9 5.23 -37.11 -22.15
C GLU A 9 5.39 -35.60 -22.34
N TRP A 10 5.28 -34.85 -21.24
CA TRP A 10 5.60 -33.42 -21.21
C TRP A 10 7.12 -33.25 -21.21
N ARG A 11 7.70 -32.83 -22.34
CA ARG A 11 9.12 -32.46 -22.41
C ARG A 11 9.31 -31.03 -21.92
N VAL A 12 10.02 -30.86 -20.80
CA VAL A 12 10.45 -29.55 -20.32
C VAL A 12 11.52 -28.99 -21.26
N ASN A 13 11.28 -27.81 -21.82
CA ASN A 13 12.27 -27.10 -22.65
C ASN A 13 13.27 -26.37 -21.74
N TRP A 14 14.40 -27.02 -21.48
CA TRP A 14 15.45 -26.52 -20.60
C TRP A 14 16.10 -25.21 -21.08
N THR A 15 16.04 -24.90 -22.38
CA THR A 15 16.54 -23.63 -22.93
C THR A 15 15.65 -22.47 -22.51
N VAL A 16 14.32 -22.66 -22.56
CA VAL A 16 13.35 -21.67 -22.10
C VAL A 16 13.45 -21.49 -20.58
N LEU A 17 13.62 -22.57 -19.83
CA LEU A 17 13.79 -22.51 -18.38
C LEU A 17 15.07 -21.75 -17.97
N ARG A 18 16.20 -21.98 -18.67
CA ARG A 18 17.44 -21.22 -18.42
C ARG A 18 17.31 -19.75 -18.77
N ALA A 19 16.65 -19.41 -19.88
CA ALA A 19 16.42 -18.02 -20.27
C ALA A 19 15.54 -17.29 -19.24
N LEU A 20 14.48 -17.95 -18.73
CA LEU A 20 13.63 -17.42 -17.65
C LEU A 20 14.40 -17.20 -16.35
N VAL A 21 15.22 -18.17 -15.92
CA VAL A 21 16.05 -18.02 -14.70
C VAL A 21 17.07 -16.89 -14.87
N SER A 22 17.75 -16.80 -16.02
CA SER A 22 18.69 -15.71 -16.29
C SER A 22 17.99 -14.35 -16.37
N PHE A 23 16.76 -14.27 -16.88
CA PHE A 23 15.98 -13.04 -16.93
C PHE A 23 15.53 -12.57 -15.54
N ILE A 24 15.10 -13.50 -14.67
CA ILE A 24 14.77 -13.22 -13.25
C ILE A 24 16.02 -12.72 -12.51
N GLN A 25 17.15 -13.42 -12.64
CA GLN A 25 18.43 -13.02 -12.04
C GLN A 25 18.92 -11.67 -12.57
N TYR A 26 18.66 -11.35 -13.84
CA TYR A 26 19.03 -10.06 -14.43
C TYR A 26 18.15 -8.91 -13.90
N ARG A 27 16.82 -9.11 -13.74
CA ARG A 27 15.95 -8.12 -13.10
C ARG A 27 16.31 -7.89 -11.63
N GLU A 28 16.67 -8.94 -10.88
CA GLU A 28 17.16 -8.79 -9.50
C GLU A 28 18.44 -7.94 -9.42
N LYS A 29 19.28 -7.97 -10.46
CA LYS A 29 20.55 -7.23 -10.51
C LYS A 29 20.42 -5.74 -10.83
N LEU A 30 19.26 -5.29 -11.32
CA LEU A 30 19.02 -3.91 -11.72
C LEU A 30 18.35 -3.06 -10.64
N MET A 31 17.81 -3.68 -9.58
CA MET A 31 17.26 -2.94 -8.46
C MET A 31 18.38 -2.56 -7.48
N PRO A 32 18.41 -1.31 -6.98
CA PRO A 32 19.36 -0.93 -5.94
C PRO A 32 19.27 -1.92 -4.77
N THR A 33 20.38 -2.60 -4.45
CA THR A 33 20.41 -3.55 -3.35
C THR A 33 20.88 -2.86 -2.09
N ASN A 34 20.20 -3.12 -0.97
CA ASN A 34 20.70 -2.66 0.33
C ASN A 34 21.95 -3.47 0.72
N GLU A 35 23.12 -2.83 0.68
CA GLU A 35 24.40 -3.47 0.99
C GLU A 35 24.64 -3.69 2.50
N LYS A 36 23.87 -3.00 3.36
CA LYS A 36 24.07 -3.04 4.82
C LYS A 36 23.18 -4.06 5.51
N PHE A 37 21.96 -4.22 5.03
CA PHE A 37 20.95 -5.08 5.65
C PHE A 37 20.14 -5.80 4.58
N GLU A 38 19.88 -7.09 4.81
CA GLU A 38 18.98 -7.89 3.97
C GLU A 38 17.52 -7.57 4.31
N ILE A 39 17.06 -6.39 3.88
CA ILE A 39 15.66 -5.98 3.99
C ILE A 39 14.86 -6.66 2.88
N ARG A 40 13.75 -7.31 3.24
CA ARG A 40 12.93 -8.13 2.33
C ARG A 40 11.53 -7.55 2.07
N GLY A 41 11.26 -6.34 2.55
CA GLY A 41 9.94 -5.72 2.53
C GLY A 41 9.50 -5.25 3.92
N ILE A 42 8.21 -4.94 4.07
CA ILE A 42 7.62 -4.55 5.34
C ILE A 42 7.06 -5.79 6.03
N ASN A 43 7.66 -6.20 7.15
CA ASN A 43 7.09 -7.35 7.88
C ASN A 43 5.67 -7.06 8.38
N HIS A 44 5.48 -5.91 9.03
CA HIS A 44 4.16 -5.36 9.33
C HIS A 44 4.26 -3.87 9.63
N LEU A 45 3.17 -3.14 9.40
CA LEU A 45 2.96 -1.77 9.87
C LEU A 45 1.98 -1.77 11.05
N ALA A 46 2.32 -1.15 12.18
CA ALA A 46 1.43 -1.07 13.33
C ALA A 46 0.89 0.35 13.53
N LEU A 47 -0.44 0.50 13.54
CA LEU A 47 -1.16 1.75 13.78
C LEU A 47 -1.93 1.68 15.10
N VAL A 48 -2.59 2.77 15.50
CA VAL A 48 -3.43 2.82 16.70
C VAL A 48 -4.85 3.19 16.29
N CYS A 49 -5.83 2.45 16.80
CA CYS A 49 -7.25 2.71 16.57
C CYS A 49 -7.98 3.01 17.88
N ARG A 50 -9.07 3.77 17.80
CA ARG A 50 -9.93 4.08 18.95
C ARG A 50 -10.84 2.92 19.33
N ASP A 51 -11.29 2.17 18.33
CA ASP A 51 -12.28 1.09 18.49
C ASP A 51 -11.92 -0.07 17.55
N MET A 52 -11.35 -1.13 18.13
CA MET A 52 -10.95 -2.32 17.39
C MET A 52 -12.09 -2.90 16.54
N LYS A 53 -13.34 -2.89 17.05
CA LYS A 53 -14.45 -3.47 16.31
C LYS A 53 -14.76 -2.67 15.05
N LYS A 54 -14.79 -1.33 15.14
CA LYS A 54 -14.99 -0.47 13.96
C LYS A 54 -13.87 -0.63 12.94
N THR A 55 -12.63 -0.74 13.40
CA THR A 55 -11.49 -1.02 12.53
C THR A 55 -11.66 -2.36 11.83
N VAL A 56 -11.98 -3.45 12.55
CA VAL A 56 -12.22 -4.76 11.93
C VAL A 56 -13.38 -4.72 10.94
N ASP A 57 -14.50 -4.09 11.30
CA ASP A 57 -15.67 -3.97 10.42
C ASP A 57 -15.31 -3.21 9.12
N PHE A 58 -14.44 -2.20 9.19
CA PHE A 58 -13.96 -1.49 8.00
C PHE A 58 -12.94 -2.30 7.18
N TYR A 59 -11.82 -2.71 7.78
CA TYR A 59 -10.73 -3.34 7.03
C TYR A 59 -11.12 -4.75 6.52
N SER A 60 -11.85 -5.56 7.31
CA SER A 60 -12.35 -6.85 6.83
C SER A 60 -13.67 -6.76 6.09
N GLY A 61 -14.58 -5.89 6.49
CA GLY A 61 -15.92 -5.81 5.88
C GLY A 61 -15.94 -4.97 4.60
N VAL A 62 -15.36 -3.77 4.62
CA VAL A 62 -15.35 -2.86 3.47
C VAL A 62 -14.20 -3.18 2.52
N LEU A 63 -12.97 -3.32 3.03
CA LEU A 63 -11.80 -3.58 2.17
C LEU A 63 -11.58 -5.07 1.89
N GLY A 64 -12.22 -5.97 2.64
CA GLY A 64 -12.11 -7.42 2.44
C GLY A 64 -10.80 -8.04 2.95
N LEU A 65 -10.03 -7.33 3.77
CA LEU A 65 -8.75 -7.82 4.28
C LEU A 65 -8.96 -8.89 5.36
N PRO A 66 -8.38 -10.09 5.24
CA PRO A 66 -8.51 -11.13 6.24
C PRO A 66 -7.87 -10.72 7.58
N LEU A 67 -8.64 -10.78 8.67
CA LEU A 67 -8.09 -10.69 10.03
C LEU A 67 -7.37 -12.00 10.36
N THR A 68 -6.04 -11.96 10.48
CA THR A 68 -5.20 -13.17 10.62
C THR A 68 -4.78 -13.46 12.04
N LYS A 69 -4.71 -12.44 12.90
CA LYS A 69 -4.29 -12.63 14.29
C LYS A 69 -4.91 -11.59 15.21
N THR A 70 -5.31 -12.01 16.40
CA THR A 70 -5.68 -11.16 17.53
C THR A 70 -4.92 -11.60 18.79
N ILE A 71 -4.66 -10.63 19.67
CA ILE A 71 -3.90 -10.80 20.90
C ILE A 71 -4.55 -9.91 21.96
N GLU A 72 -4.91 -10.50 23.09
CA GLU A 72 -5.19 -9.77 24.32
C GLU A 72 -3.87 -9.39 25.00
N LEU A 73 -3.62 -8.11 25.18
CA LEU A 73 -2.41 -7.68 25.87
C LEU A 73 -2.53 -7.94 27.38
N PRO A 74 -1.44 -8.31 28.06
CA PRO A 74 -1.46 -8.62 29.48
C PRO A 74 -2.07 -7.50 30.33
N HIS A 75 -2.70 -7.88 31.44
CA HIS A 75 -3.23 -6.95 32.44
C HIS A 75 -4.27 -5.95 31.90
N GLY A 76 -4.97 -6.29 30.82
CA GLY A 76 -5.95 -5.40 30.19
C GLY A 76 -5.33 -4.17 29.55
N ALA A 77 -4.05 -4.25 29.16
CA ALA A 77 -3.34 -3.14 28.53
C ALA A 77 -3.93 -2.75 27.16
N GLY A 78 -4.72 -3.61 26.54
CA GLY A 78 -5.33 -3.37 25.24
C GLY A 78 -5.36 -4.63 24.39
N GLN A 79 -5.51 -4.44 23.09
CA GLN A 79 -5.52 -5.52 22.10
C GLN A 79 -4.56 -5.20 20.95
N HIS A 80 -3.99 -6.23 20.36
CA HIS A 80 -3.16 -6.13 19.16
C HIS A 80 -3.68 -7.11 18.10
N PHE A 81 -3.84 -6.65 16.87
CA PHE A 81 -4.46 -7.43 15.81
C PHE A 81 -3.90 -7.12 14.44
N PHE A 82 -4.04 -8.06 13.51
CA PHE A 82 -3.33 -8.09 12.22
C PHE A 82 -4.26 -8.47 11.09
N PHE A 83 -4.14 -7.78 9.96
CA PHE A 83 -4.75 -8.10 8.68
C PHE A 83 -3.66 -8.51 7.68
N ASP A 84 -3.97 -9.51 6.84
CA ASP A 84 -3.17 -9.83 5.67
C ASP A 84 -3.43 -8.80 4.56
N ILE A 85 -2.36 -8.22 4.02
CA ILE A 85 -2.40 -7.24 2.93
C ILE A 85 -1.75 -7.77 1.64
N GLY A 86 -1.45 -9.07 1.60
CA GLY A 86 -0.82 -9.74 0.48
C GLY A 86 0.70 -9.76 0.58
N LYS A 87 1.33 -10.59 -0.27
CA LYS A 87 2.79 -10.77 -0.37
C LYS A 87 3.48 -11.19 0.95
N GLY A 88 2.72 -11.59 1.96
CA GLY A 88 3.23 -11.99 3.29
C GLY A 88 3.40 -10.82 4.27
N ASP A 89 3.04 -9.60 3.86
CA ASP A 89 3.09 -8.40 4.67
C ASP A 89 1.79 -8.28 5.50
N SER A 90 1.80 -7.49 6.57
CA SER A 90 0.63 -7.30 7.41
C SER A 90 0.40 -5.85 7.82
N LEU A 91 -0.87 -5.45 7.88
CA LEU A 91 -1.27 -4.23 8.56
C LEU A 91 -1.81 -4.60 9.94
N ALA A 92 -1.24 -4.00 10.97
CA ALA A 92 -1.55 -4.29 12.36
C ALA A 92 -2.05 -3.04 13.08
N PHE A 93 -2.80 -3.27 14.14
CA PHE A 93 -3.34 -2.21 14.98
C PHE A 93 -3.17 -2.54 16.45
N PHE A 94 -2.92 -1.52 17.24
CA PHE A 94 -3.16 -1.52 18.67
C PHE A 94 -4.46 -0.81 18.98
N TRP A 95 -5.24 -1.40 19.86
CA TRP A 95 -6.27 -0.70 20.60
C TRP A 95 -5.81 -0.58 22.06
N PHE A 96 -5.75 0.64 22.58
CA PHE A 96 -5.43 0.89 23.99
C PHE A 96 -6.61 1.61 24.64
N PRO A 97 -7.04 1.19 25.85
CA PRO A 97 -8.19 1.79 26.53
C PRO A 97 -7.96 3.26 26.91
N ASN A 98 -6.69 3.69 27.01
CA ASN A 98 -6.29 5.04 27.42
C ASN A 98 -5.49 5.78 26.33
N ALA A 99 -5.60 5.37 25.06
CA ALA A 99 -4.98 6.14 23.97
C ALA A 99 -5.54 7.57 23.93
N ALA A 100 -4.68 8.54 23.61
CA ALA A 100 -5.14 9.90 23.35
C ALA A 100 -6.01 9.93 22.08
N GLU A 101 -7.00 10.82 22.06
CA GLU A 101 -7.82 11.06 20.87
C GLU A 101 -6.93 11.61 19.73
N SER A 102 -7.24 11.20 18.51
CA SER A 102 -6.54 11.68 17.31
C SER A 102 -6.70 13.20 17.16
N GLN A 103 -5.66 13.85 16.64
CA GLN A 103 -5.66 15.28 16.31
C GLN A 103 -5.39 15.42 14.80
N PRO A 104 -6.41 15.66 13.96
CA PRO A 104 -6.20 15.91 12.52
C PRO A 104 -5.21 17.06 12.30
N GLY A 105 -4.35 16.93 11.27
CA GLY A 105 -3.24 17.86 11.01
C GLY A 105 -2.01 17.65 11.89
N ILE A 106 -2.10 16.82 12.95
CA ILE A 106 -0.96 16.46 13.81
C ILE A 106 -0.68 14.96 13.70
N THR A 107 -1.68 14.12 13.98
CA THR A 107 -1.56 12.65 14.01
C THR A 107 -1.72 12.00 12.65
N HIS A 108 -2.42 12.66 11.73
CA HIS A 108 -2.70 12.25 10.35
C HIS A 108 -3.14 13.48 9.55
N ALA A 109 -3.17 13.39 8.21
CA ALA A 109 -3.63 14.47 7.34
C ALA A 109 -5.07 14.91 7.65
N GLU A 110 -5.30 16.22 7.79
CA GLU A 110 -6.66 16.74 8.05
C GLU A 110 -7.57 16.60 6.83
N ALA A 111 -7.07 16.90 5.63
CA ALA A 111 -7.84 16.83 4.40
C ALA A 111 -7.54 15.57 3.57
N LEU A 112 -8.42 15.28 2.62
CA LEU A 112 -8.10 14.42 1.48
C LEU A 112 -7.18 15.17 0.51
N VAL A 113 -6.40 14.41 -0.26
CA VAL A 113 -5.55 14.97 -1.33
C VAL A 113 -6.40 15.78 -2.31
N GLY A 114 -5.95 16.99 -2.63
CA GLY A 114 -6.67 17.92 -3.51
C GLY A 114 -7.80 18.73 -2.84
N HIS A 115 -8.11 18.47 -1.56
CA HIS A 115 -9.20 19.13 -0.83
C HIS A 115 -8.73 19.98 0.38
N GLY A 116 -7.43 20.07 0.61
CA GLY A 116 -6.87 20.88 1.71
C GLY A 116 -5.42 20.51 2.04
N ASP A 117 -4.99 20.88 3.24
CA ASP A 117 -3.65 20.58 3.74
C ASP A 117 -3.54 19.10 4.14
N ILE A 118 -2.48 18.45 3.65
CA ILE A 118 -2.14 17.06 3.93
C ILE A 118 -0.97 16.93 4.90
N THR A 119 -0.49 18.04 5.46
CA THR A 119 0.61 18.04 6.44
C THR A 119 0.20 17.29 7.72
N SER A 120 1.16 16.57 8.29
CA SER A 120 1.07 15.95 9.61
C SER A 120 2.39 16.11 10.36
N ALA A 121 2.40 15.92 11.68
CA ALA A 121 3.58 16.19 12.49
C ALA A 121 4.71 15.17 12.24
N HIS A 122 5.96 15.53 12.57
CA HIS A 122 7.05 14.55 12.59
C HIS A 122 6.71 13.36 13.50
N ALA A 123 7.14 12.15 13.09
CA ALA A 123 6.82 10.88 13.74
C ALA A 123 5.32 10.50 13.76
N SER A 124 4.48 11.17 12.96
CA SER A 124 3.16 10.68 12.58
C SER A 124 3.22 9.83 11.30
N MET A 125 2.11 9.18 10.96
CA MET A 125 1.92 8.54 9.66
C MET A 125 1.10 9.48 8.78
N ASN A 126 1.60 9.80 7.59
CA ASN A 126 0.85 10.65 6.66
C ASN A 126 -0.28 9.87 5.98
N HIS A 127 0.05 8.77 5.31
CA HIS A 127 -0.90 7.85 4.69
C HIS A 127 -0.32 6.43 4.55
N VAL A 128 -1.20 5.46 4.30
CA VAL A 128 -0.85 4.08 3.95
C VAL A 128 -1.36 3.76 2.55
N ALA A 129 -0.43 3.43 1.65
CA ALA A 129 -0.76 3.06 0.27
C ALA A 129 -0.74 1.54 0.08
N PHE A 130 -1.84 1.00 -0.45
CA PHE A 130 -1.93 -0.39 -0.89
C PHE A 130 -1.68 -0.47 -2.39
N ASP A 131 -0.73 -1.32 -2.77
CA ASP A 131 -0.44 -1.68 -4.15
C ASP A 131 -1.63 -2.44 -4.76
N VAL A 132 -2.27 -1.84 -5.76
CA VAL A 132 -3.39 -2.44 -6.50
C VAL A 132 -3.08 -2.49 -8.01
N PRO A 133 -3.73 -3.36 -8.78
CA PRO A 133 -3.58 -3.33 -10.23
C PRO A 133 -4.04 -2.00 -10.82
N GLU A 134 -3.25 -1.46 -11.76
CA GLU A 134 -3.52 -0.16 -12.39
C GLU A 134 -4.90 -0.11 -13.09
N ASP A 135 -5.30 -1.20 -13.75
CA ASP A 135 -6.56 -1.32 -14.47
C ASP A 135 -7.79 -1.43 -13.55
N LYS A 136 -7.59 -1.47 -12.23
CA LYS A 136 -8.63 -1.62 -11.22
C LYS A 136 -8.95 -0.36 -10.44
N ILE A 137 -8.18 0.72 -10.60
CA ILE A 137 -8.34 1.95 -9.81
C ILE A 137 -9.77 2.49 -9.88
N GLU A 138 -10.32 2.66 -11.08
CA GLU A 138 -11.69 3.17 -11.27
C GLU A 138 -12.73 2.21 -10.69
N GLU A 139 -12.56 0.91 -10.90
CA GLU A 139 -13.45 -0.12 -10.35
C GLU A 139 -13.47 -0.05 -8.81
N TYR A 140 -12.30 0.08 -8.19
CA TYR A 140 -12.17 0.14 -6.74
C TYR A 140 -12.67 1.46 -6.16
N GLN A 141 -12.47 2.58 -6.87
CA GLN A 141 -13.09 3.84 -6.52
C GLN A 141 -14.61 3.72 -6.45
N GLN A 142 -15.24 3.08 -7.45
CA GLN A 142 -16.69 2.88 -7.46
C GLN A 142 -17.16 1.93 -6.35
N LYS A 143 -16.39 0.87 -6.05
CA LYS A 143 -16.69 -0.03 -4.92
C LYS A 143 -16.69 0.72 -3.58
N LEU A 144 -15.69 1.58 -3.35
CA LEU A 144 -15.60 2.40 -2.14
C LEU A 144 -16.75 3.40 -2.05
N LYS A 145 -17.09 4.10 -3.15
CA LYS A 145 -18.27 4.99 -3.22
C LYS A 145 -19.56 4.24 -2.91
N ALA A 146 -19.74 3.05 -3.46
CA ALA A 146 -20.91 2.21 -3.22
C ALA A 146 -21.00 1.70 -1.76
N ALA A 147 -19.86 1.58 -1.08
CA ALA A 147 -19.79 1.27 0.35
C ALA A 147 -19.99 2.51 1.25
N GLY A 148 -20.22 3.70 0.67
CA GLY A 148 -20.43 4.94 1.41
C GLY A 148 -19.14 5.61 1.90
N VAL A 149 -17.98 5.23 1.34
CA VAL A 149 -16.68 5.84 1.68
C VAL A 149 -16.47 7.11 0.84
N GLU A 150 -16.14 8.21 1.52
CA GLU A 150 -15.68 9.44 0.87
C GLU A 150 -14.28 9.21 0.28
N ILE A 151 -14.11 9.55 -0.99
CA ILE A 151 -12.94 9.21 -1.80
C ILE A 151 -12.68 10.34 -2.79
N THR A 152 -11.40 10.62 -3.07
CA THR A 152 -10.99 11.58 -4.10
C THR A 152 -11.32 11.08 -5.51
N ASP A 153 -11.21 11.99 -6.48
CA ASP A 153 -10.99 11.59 -7.88
C ASP A 153 -9.64 10.88 -8.07
N VAL A 154 -9.44 10.25 -9.23
CA VAL A 154 -8.18 9.59 -9.56
C VAL A 154 -7.10 10.66 -9.76
N VAL A 155 -6.01 10.52 -9.03
CA VAL A 155 -4.81 11.37 -9.14
C VAL A 155 -3.79 10.61 -9.97
N ASN A 156 -3.35 11.20 -11.10
CA ASN A 156 -2.23 10.67 -11.87
C ASN A 156 -1.00 11.51 -11.54
N HIS A 157 -0.13 11.01 -10.67
CA HIS A 157 1.11 11.67 -10.28
C HIS A 157 2.11 11.61 -11.43
N ASP A 158 2.64 12.76 -11.81
CA ASP A 158 3.54 12.91 -12.95
C ASP A 158 4.63 13.96 -12.70
N ASP A 159 5.58 14.09 -13.63
CA ASP A 159 6.72 14.99 -13.49
C ASP A 159 6.42 16.45 -13.89
N SER A 160 5.14 16.83 -13.98
CA SER A 160 4.75 18.22 -14.27
C SER A 160 5.00 19.15 -13.08
N GLU A 161 4.92 20.47 -13.31
CA GLU A 161 5.07 21.47 -12.24
C GLU A 161 4.04 21.28 -11.11
N THR A 162 2.84 20.77 -11.44
CA THR A 162 1.78 20.47 -10.47
C THR A 162 1.90 19.09 -9.84
N GLN A 163 2.88 18.29 -10.28
CA GLN A 163 3.17 16.92 -9.85
C GLN A 163 2.02 15.92 -10.01
N SER A 164 0.95 16.35 -10.69
CA SER A 164 -0.26 15.57 -10.90
C SER A 164 -1.08 16.14 -12.04
N SER A 165 -1.85 15.26 -12.68
CA SER A 165 -2.72 15.55 -13.82
C SER A 165 -4.06 14.82 -13.73
N PRO A 166 -5.17 15.42 -14.24
CA PRO A 166 -6.47 14.74 -14.32
C PRO A 166 -6.49 13.57 -15.34
N SER A 167 -5.51 13.51 -16.24
CA SER A 167 -5.35 12.43 -17.22
C SER A 167 -3.94 11.85 -17.17
N ILE A 168 -3.80 10.59 -17.57
CA ILE A 168 -2.49 9.94 -17.73
C ILE A 168 -1.66 10.72 -18.75
N THR A 169 -0.39 10.95 -18.40
CA THR A 169 0.64 11.61 -19.20
C THR A 169 1.82 10.67 -19.43
N ASP A 170 2.73 11.03 -20.34
CA ASP A 170 3.93 10.22 -20.63
C ASP A 170 4.87 10.07 -19.43
N THR A 171 4.75 10.97 -18.44
CA THR A 171 5.55 10.98 -17.21
C THR A 171 4.78 10.49 -15.99
N THR A 172 3.52 10.05 -16.15
CA THR A 172 2.76 9.47 -15.05
C THR A 172 3.50 8.27 -14.48
N PHE A 173 3.77 8.29 -13.18
CA PHE A 173 4.54 7.25 -12.48
C PHE A 173 3.71 6.52 -11.42
N VAL A 174 2.67 7.16 -10.87
CA VAL A 174 1.68 6.56 -9.97
C VAL A 174 0.30 7.03 -10.34
N ARG A 175 -0.66 6.11 -10.33
CA ARG A 175 -2.08 6.44 -10.33
C ARG A 175 -2.66 6.04 -8.99
N SER A 176 -3.46 6.90 -8.37
CA SER A 176 -4.04 6.59 -7.07
C SER A 176 -5.34 7.30 -6.73
N ILE A 177 -5.99 6.81 -5.68
CA ILE A 177 -7.19 7.39 -5.05
C ILE A 177 -7.01 7.38 -3.53
N TYR A 178 -7.51 8.41 -2.85
CA TYR A 178 -7.33 8.61 -1.41
C TYR A 178 -8.66 8.64 -0.66
N PHE A 179 -8.72 7.97 0.48
CA PHE A 179 -9.88 7.88 1.37
C PHE A 179 -9.44 7.78 2.82
N LYS A 180 -10.37 7.87 3.77
CA LYS A 180 -10.07 7.72 5.20
C LYS A 180 -10.69 6.48 5.80
N ASP A 181 -10.02 5.94 6.79
CA ASP A 181 -10.57 4.91 7.67
C ASP A 181 -11.44 5.54 8.80
N PRO A 182 -12.06 4.73 9.68
CA PRO A 182 -12.94 5.23 10.75
C PRO A 182 -12.27 6.16 11.77
N ASP A 183 -10.95 6.11 11.92
CA ASP A 183 -10.15 6.94 12.83
C ASP A 183 -9.47 8.11 12.10
N GLY A 184 -9.76 8.30 10.81
CA GLY A 184 -9.26 9.39 9.98
C GLY A 184 -7.92 9.12 9.30
N ILE A 185 -7.34 7.92 9.47
CA ILE A 185 -6.08 7.55 8.82
C ILE A 185 -6.28 7.64 7.30
N LEU A 186 -5.40 8.41 6.64
CA LEU A 186 -5.43 8.55 5.19
C LEU A 186 -4.91 7.25 4.54
N LEU A 187 -5.74 6.65 3.72
CA LEU A 187 -5.47 5.44 2.96
C LEU A 187 -5.42 5.78 1.48
N GLU A 188 -4.60 5.02 0.76
CA GLU A 188 -4.41 5.17 -0.67
C GLU A 188 -4.49 3.80 -1.34
N PHE A 189 -5.21 3.72 -2.45
CA PHE A 189 -4.99 2.63 -3.42
C PHE A 189 -4.16 3.21 -4.55
N ALA A 190 -2.97 2.64 -4.76
CA ALA A 190 -1.98 3.14 -5.70
C ALA A 190 -1.51 2.03 -6.64
N ALA A 191 -1.18 2.41 -7.87
CA ALA A 191 -0.50 1.57 -8.83
C ALA A 191 0.68 2.31 -9.44
N TRP A 192 1.86 1.69 -9.41
CA TRP A 192 3.00 2.13 -10.20
C TRP A 192 2.72 1.85 -11.69
N THR A 193 2.89 2.87 -12.54
CA THR A 193 2.67 2.75 -14.00
C THR A 193 3.96 2.43 -14.77
N ARG A 194 5.11 2.62 -14.12
CA ARG A 194 6.44 2.32 -14.66
C ARG A 194 7.42 1.98 -13.54
N ASP A 195 8.52 1.33 -13.89
CA ASP A 195 9.64 1.11 -12.96
C ASP A 195 10.34 2.46 -12.68
N MET A 196 10.71 2.70 -11.42
CA MET A 196 11.52 3.86 -11.02
C MET A 196 13.00 3.62 -11.31
N ASN A 197 13.73 4.70 -11.63
CA ASN A 197 15.16 4.66 -11.92
C ASN A 197 15.90 5.86 -11.31
N GLU A 198 17.22 5.94 -11.54
CA GLU A 198 18.08 6.98 -10.94
C GLU A 198 17.66 8.42 -11.31
N GLN A 199 17.02 8.63 -12.46
CA GLN A 199 16.53 9.96 -12.88
C GLN A 199 15.32 10.43 -12.06
N ASP A 200 14.60 9.50 -11.42
CA ASP A 200 13.48 9.82 -10.55
C ASP A 200 13.95 10.36 -9.17
N VAL A 201 15.25 10.20 -8.86
CA VAL A 201 15.91 10.83 -7.71
C VAL A 201 16.39 12.22 -8.13
N ASN A 202 15.45 13.15 -8.30
CA ASN A 202 15.69 14.45 -8.94
C ASN A 202 15.63 15.66 -8.00
N CYS A 203 15.45 15.44 -6.69
CA CYS A 203 15.41 16.49 -5.68
C CYS A 203 16.51 16.28 -4.64
N GLU A 204 17.31 17.32 -4.40
CA GLU A 204 18.32 17.30 -3.34
C GLU A 204 17.65 17.22 -1.96
N PRO A 205 18.01 16.24 -1.11
CA PRO A 205 17.49 16.14 0.25
C PRO A 205 17.76 17.42 1.05
N ARG A 206 16.71 17.99 1.66
CA ARG A 206 16.82 19.21 2.48
C ARG A 206 17.14 18.90 3.94
N SER A 207 17.89 19.80 4.56
CA SER A 207 18.20 19.81 5.99
C SER A 207 17.43 20.91 6.71
N VAL A 208 17.16 20.72 8.01
CA VAL A 208 16.55 21.73 8.90
C VAL A 208 17.31 23.06 8.91
N ASN A 209 18.60 23.04 8.53
CA ASN A 209 19.46 24.22 8.49
C ASN A 209 19.44 24.95 7.12
N GLN A 210 18.68 24.47 6.14
CA GLN A 210 18.62 25.00 4.77
C GLN A 210 17.28 25.71 4.48
N ALA A 211 16.75 26.44 5.46
CA ALA A 211 15.49 27.19 5.31
C ALA A 211 15.53 28.17 4.14
#